data_AF-A0A7X9P9B0-F1
#
_entry.id   AF-A0A7X9P9B0-F1
#
_cell.length_a   1.000
_cell.length_b   1.000
_cell.length_c   1.000
_cell.angle_alpha   90.00
_cell.angle_beta   90.00
_cell.angle_gamma   90.00
#
_symmetry.space_group_name_H-M   'P 1'
#
loop_
_entity.id
_entity.type
_entity.pdbx_description
1 polymer ?
#
loop_
_entity_poly.entity_id
_entity_poly.type
_entity_poly.pdbx_seq_one_letter_code
_entity_poly.pdbx_strand_id
1 'polypeptide(L)'
;MNGRRTAARRGAAALAALALAGCGLETAGLGAFDAPGDGSVATDGEARSEAEADAPHDEARLEANPPDAPDTTGDADPRWCGDGIRQPGEPCEPGDVEACESACGPGVRTCSPICTWDTCRSSAVESCNGLDDDCSGRADDGAGMECVAGMEEPCGACHRGTRVCDRTTCTWGACAMPAGDACEPGTTQPCTPLVCGPGHRTCLPDCRWGECEPDVNECSPGTTRICDGPDWCGQGVQTCGGDCRWSPCDGSPPWDCDSMWDSQGCERYPGCWGFRSCDRGCHWSPECHRLYC
;
A
#
# COMPACT_ATOMS: atom_id res chain seq x y z
N MET A 1 -55.08 7.51 41.36
CA MET A 1 -55.32 6.07 41.54
C MET A 1 -54.58 5.33 40.42
N ASN A 2 -53.62 4.47 40.80
CA ASN A 2 -52.91 3.40 40.04
C ASN A 2 -52.24 3.76 38.70
N GLY A 3 -50.93 3.59 38.46
CA GLY A 3 -49.89 2.82 39.16
C GLY A 3 -49.83 1.36 38.70
N ARG A 4 -48.86 1.02 37.82
CA ARG A 4 -48.22 -0.31 37.49
C ARG A 4 -47.43 -0.10 36.17
N ARG A 5 -46.10 -0.06 36.06
CA ARG A 5 -44.96 -0.92 36.49
C ARG A 5 -45.09 -2.40 36.10
N THR A 6 -44.41 -2.77 35.01
CA THR A 6 -43.87 -4.12 34.63
C THR A 6 -43.15 -3.94 33.28
N ALA A 7 -42.00 -4.52 32.94
CA ALA A 7 -41.04 -5.36 33.64
C ALA A 7 -39.73 -5.33 32.82
N ALA A 8 -38.60 -5.16 33.48
CA ALA A 8 -37.27 -5.32 32.89
C ALA A 8 -36.99 -6.82 32.70
N ARG A 9 -36.69 -7.25 31.46
CA ARG A 9 -36.11 -8.58 31.21
C ARG A 9 -34.60 -8.45 31.06
N ARG A 10 -33.90 -8.93 32.08
CA ARG A 10 -32.46 -9.21 32.08
C ARG A 10 -32.24 -10.48 31.24
N GLY A 11 -31.58 -10.35 30.09
CA GLY A 11 -31.05 -11.47 29.33
C GLY A 11 -29.71 -11.88 29.91
N ALA A 12 -29.63 -13.10 30.43
CA ALA A 12 -28.43 -13.70 30.98
C ALA A 12 -27.42 -14.03 29.87
N ALA A 13 -26.16 -13.68 30.11
CA ALA A 13 -25.02 -14.07 29.31
C ALA A 13 -24.78 -15.59 29.46
N ALA A 14 -24.81 -16.32 28.35
CA ALA A 14 -24.32 -17.69 28.27
C ALA A 14 -22.84 -17.65 27.90
N LEU A 15 -21.97 -17.87 28.89
CA LEU A 15 -20.55 -18.16 28.72
C LEU A 15 -20.42 -19.59 28.17
N ALA A 16 -20.12 -19.72 26.88
CA ALA A 16 -19.66 -20.97 26.29
C ALA A 16 -18.13 -21.02 26.38
N ALA A 17 -17.62 -21.83 27.31
CA ALA A 17 -16.21 -22.17 27.39
C ALA A 17 -15.91 -23.21 26.28
N LEU A 18 -15.21 -22.80 25.23
CA LEU A 18 -14.67 -23.71 24.23
C LEU A 18 -13.29 -24.17 24.70
N ALA A 19 -13.16 -25.47 24.96
CA ALA A 19 -11.91 -26.14 25.29
C ALA A 19 -11.03 -26.23 24.03
N LEU A 20 -9.85 -25.62 24.09
CA LEU A 20 -8.78 -25.79 23.09
C LEU A 20 -8.14 -27.16 23.29
N ALA A 21 -8.45 -28.10 22.41
CA ALA A 21 -7.66 -29.31 22.21
C ALA A 21 -6.40 -28.93 21.41
N GLY A 22 -5.24 -29.08 22.04
CA GLY A 22 -3.95 -28.89 21.42
C GLY A 22 -3.65 -30.00 20.41
N CYS A 23 -3.30 -29.60 19.19
CA CYS A 23 -2.52 -30.43 18.28
C CYS A 23 -1.12 -29.81 18.19
N GLY A 24 -0.13 -30.58 18.66
CA GLY A 24 1.27 -30.28 18.43
C GLY A 24 1.59 -30.45 16.94
N LEU A 25 2.26 -29.46 16.36
CA LEU A 25 2.81 -29.56 15.02
C LEU A 25 4.34 -29.66 15.14
N GLU A 26 4.83 -30.84 14.77
CA GLU A 26 6.24 -31.17 14.65
C GLU A 26 6.90 -30.31 13.57
N THR A 27 8.01 -29.67 13.93
CA THR A 27 8.87 -28.94 13.01
C THR A 27 9.69 -29.92 12.18
N ALA A 28 9.21 -30.24 10.97
CA ALA A 28 10.02 -30.86 9.94
C ALA A 28 10.73 -29.77 9.13
N GLY A 29 12.06 -29.73 9.22
CA GLY A 29 12.91 -28.88 8.40
C GLY A 29 13.04 -29.43 6.98
N LEU A 30 12.89 -28.55 6.00
CA LEU A 30 13.33 -28.67 4.60
C LEU A 30 13.65 -27.21 4.20
N GLY A 31 14.86 -26.81 3.86
CA GLY A 31 15.61 -27.22 2.67
C GLY A 31 15.79 -25.95 1.84
N ALA A 32 17.00 -25.39 1.84
CA ALA A 32 17.35 -24.19 1.09
C ALA A 32 17.15 -24.44 -0.41
N PHE A 33 16.42 -23.55 -1.09
CA PHE A 33 16.30 -23.54 -2.54
C PHE A 33 17.21 -22.46 -3.11
N ASP A 34 18.21 -22.92 -3.85
CA ASP A 34 19.09 -22.14 -4.72
C ASP A 34 18.28 -21.38 -5.79
N ALA A 35 18.67 -20.11 -5.99
CA ALA A 35 18.15 -19.25 -7.03
C ALA A 35 18.75 -19.62 -8.41
N PRO A 36 17.96 -19.62 -9.50
CA PRO A 36 18.54 -19.67 -10.84
C PRO A 36 19.00 -18.28 -11.27
N GLY A 37 20.24 -18.23 -11.75
CA GLY A 37 20.96 -17.02 -12.14
C GLY A 37 20.49 -16.38 -13.44
N ASP A 38 20.79 -15.08 -13.51
CA ASP A 38 20.71 -14.21 -14.67
C ASP A 38 21.49 -14.78 -15.87
N GLY A 39 20.77 -15.00 -16.97
CA GLY A 39 21.31 -15.34 -18.28
C GLY A 39 21.13 -14.17 -19.25
N SER A 40 22.08 -13.24 -19.22
CA SER A 40 22.24 -12.15 -20.18
C SER A 40 22.47 -12.68 -21.59
N VAL A 41 21.52 -12.47 -22.51
CA VAL A 41 21.73 -12.73 -23.95
C VAL A 41 22.22 -11.45 -24.62
N ALA A 42 23.50 -11.48 -25.00
CA ALA A 42 24.14 -10.45 -25.80
C ALA A 42 23.61 -10.47 -27.23
N THR A 43 23.33 -9.26 -27.72
CA THR A 43 23.18 -8.92 -29.13
C THR A 43 24.56 -8.89 -29.79
N ASP A 44 24.76 -9.62 -30.87
CA ASP A 44 25.76 -9.26 -31.89
C ASP A 44 25.21 -9.66 -33.26
N GLY A 45 25.08 -8.66 -34.13
CA GLY A 45 24.86 -8.86 -35.55
C GLY A 45 26.18 -9.14 -36.24
N GLU A 46 26.12 -9.89 -37.34
CA GLU A 46 27.18 -9.80 -38.34
C GLU A 46 26.59 -10.08 -39.73
N ALA A 47 26.63 -9.04 -40.56
CA ALA A 47 26.38 -9.12 -41.98
C ALA A 47 27.61 -9.71 -42.68
N ARG A 48 27.41 -10.70 -43.56
CA ARG A 48 28.33 -10.97 -44.68
C ARG A 48 27.56 -11.38 -45.93
N SER A 49 27.55 -10.46 -46.87
CA SER A 49 27.38 -10.65 -48.31
C SER A 49 28.67 -11.23 -48.92
N GLU A 50 28.52 -12.16 -49.88
CA GLU A 50 29.34 -12.44 -51.08
C GLU A 50 28.90 -13.84 -51.59
N ALA A 51 28.28 -13.99 -52.76
CA ALA A 51 28.77 -13.84 -54.14
C ALA A 51 28.94 -15.23 -54.80
N GLU A 52 28.11 -15.45 -55.83
CA GLU A 52 28.35 -16.19 -57.08
C GLU A 52 29.09 -17.54 -57.08
N ALA A 53 28.39 -18.60 -57.54
CA ALA A 53 28.95 -19.58 -58.47
C ALA A 53 27.85 -20.31 -59.26
N ASP A 54 27.77 -19.92 -60.53
CA ASP A 54 27.35 -20.64 -61.73
C ASP A 54 27.31 -22.19 -61.65
N ALA A 55 26.16 -22.79 -61.97
CA ALA A 55 26.09 -24.16 -62.49
C ALA A 55 24.90 -24.28 -63.48
N PRO A 56 25.14 -24.69 -64.73
CA PRO A 56 24.09 -24.84 -65.74
C PRO A 56 23.30 -26.13 -65.49
N HIS A 57 21.99 -26.01 -65.26
CA HIS A 57 21.09 -27.16 -65.33
C HIS A 57 20.66 -27.38 -66.77
N ASP A 58 21.15 -28.51 -67.28
CA ASP A 58 20.95 -29.11 -68.58
C ASP A 58 19.46 -29.33 -68.89
N GLU A 59 19.02 -28.77 -70.02
CA GLU A 59 17.71 -28.95 -70.62
C GLU A 59 17.68 -30.28 -71.39
N ALA A 60 17.30 -31.38 -70.74
CA ALA A 60 16.77 -32.55 -71.46
C ALA A 60 16.19 -33.58 -70.49
N ARG A 61 14.86 -33.69 -70.45
CA ARG A 61 14.13 -34.90 -70.88
C ARG A 61 12.64 -34.78 -70.50
N LEU A 62 11.87 -34.39 -71.51
CA LEU A 62 10.45 -34.62 -71.63
C LEU A 62 10.18 -36.14 -71.56
N GLU A 63 9.86 -36.66 -70.38
CA GLU A 63 9.03 -37.85 -70.25
C GLU A 63 7.73 -37.43 -69.59
N ALA A 64 6.67 -37.48 -70.39
CA ALA A 64 5.30 -37.22 -69.99
C ALA A 64 4.89 -38.18 -68.87
N ASN A 65 4.81 -37.68 -67.64
CA ASN A 65 3.94 -38.29 -66.66
C ASN A 65 2.49 -38.04 -67.12
N PRO A 66 1.67 -39.08 -67.29
CA PRO A 66 0.25 -38.88 -67.56
C PRO A 66 -0.38 -38.08 -66.40
N PRO A 67 -1.36 -37.20 -66.68
CA PRO A 67 -2.07 -36.52 -65.61
C PRO A 67 -2.72 -37.58 -64.72
N ASP A 68 -2.46 -37.47 -63.42
CA ASP A 68 -3.06 -38.27 -62.37
C ASP A 68 -4.55 -38.45 -62.66
N ALA A 69 -4.93 -39.67 -63.04
CA ALA A 69 -6.32 -40.07 -62.99
C ALA A 69 -6.75 -39.94 -61.52
N PRO A 70 -7.92 -39.34 -61.21
CA PRO A 70 -8.41 -39.34 -59.84
C PRO A 70 -8.57 -40.81 -59.44
N ASP A 71 -7.76 -41.21 -58.46
CA ASP A 71 -7.89 -42.50 -57.83
C ASP A 71 -9.30 -42.57 -57.22
N THR A 72 -10.17 -43.33 -57.89
CA THR A 72 -11.54 -43.59 -57.50
C THR A 72 -11.67 -44.97 -56.87
N THR A 73 -10.53 -45.58 -56.49
CA THR A 73 -10.58 -46.71 -55.58
C THR A 73 -10.72 -46.17 -54.17
N GLY A 74 -11.89 -46.39 -53.61
CA GLY A 74 -12.24 -46.06 -52.23
C GLY A 74 -11.45 -46.90 -51.24
N ASP A 75 -10.15 -46.63 -51.16
CA ASP A 75 -9.36 -46.88 -49.99
C ASP A 75 -9.53 -45.65 -49.09
N ALA A 76 -10.25 -45.85 -47.99
CA ALA A 76 -10.33 -44.89 -46.90
C ALA A 76 -8.90 -44.67 -46.35
N ASP A 77 -8.12 -43.79 -46.97
CA ASP A 77 -6.91 -43.27 -46.36
C ASP A 77 -7.35 -42.45 -45.15
N PRO A 78 -7.10 -42.90 -43.90
CA PRO A 78 -7.65 -42.29 -42.69
C PRO A 78 -7.05 -40.91 -42.36
N ARG A 79 -6.51 -40.21 -43.35
CA ARG A 79 -5.60 -39.07 -43.18
C ARG A 79 -6.13 -37.76 -43.72
N TRP A 80 -7.32 -37.73 -44.31
CA TRP A 80 -7.91 -36.52 -44.86
C TRP A 80 -8.98 -35.96 -43.94
N CYS A 81 -8.53 -35.44 -42.81
CA CYS A 81 -9.35 -34.59 -41.97
C CYS A 81 -9.57 -33.23 -42.67
N GLY A 82 -10.82 -32.75 -42.73
CA GLY A 82 -11.11 -31.39 -43.19
C GLY A 82 -11.35 -31.22 -44.69
N ASP A 83 -11.82 -32.26 -45.37
CA ASP A 83 -12.29 -32.16 -46.75
C ASP A 83 -13.76 -31.68 -46.87
N GLY A 84 -14.44 -31.54 -45.73
CA GLY A 84 -15.82 -31.08 -45.62
C GLY A 84 -16.86 -32.20 -45.72
N ILE A 85 -16.46 -33.47 -45.69
CA ILE A 85 -17.34 -34.64 -45.78
C ILE A 85 -16.89 -35.74 -44.79
N ARG A 86 -17.64 -35.92 -43.69
CA ARG A 86 -17.36 -36.99 -42.71
C ARG A 86 -17.24 -38.37 -43.36
N GLN A 87 -16.05 -38.97 -43.28
CA GLN A 87 -15.75 -40.29 -43.85
C GLN A 87 -16.06 -41.45 -42.87
N PRO A 88 -16.27 -42.68 -43.37
CA PRO A 88 -16.41 -43.86 -42.50
C PRO A 88 -15.14 -44.11 -41.66
N GLY A 89 -15.25 -44.00 -40.34
CA GLY A 89 -14.13 -44.15 -39.40
C GLY A 89 -13.56 -42.83 -38.89
N GLU A 90 -14.00 -41.70 -39.45
CA GLU A 90 -13.70 -40.37 -38.96
C GLU A 90 -14.66 -39.97 -37.82
N PRO A 91 -14.16 -39.50 -36.67
CA PRO A 91 -15.03 -39.09 -35.56
C PRO A 91 -15.90 -37.87 -35.91
N CYS A 92 -15.35 -36.88 -36.63
CA CYS A 92 -15.98 -35.61 -36.95
C CYS A 92 -15.19 -34.80 -38.00
N GLU A 93 -15.83 -33.83 -38.67
CA GLU A 93 -15.18 -32.84 -39.54
C GLU A 93 -14.84 -31.55 -38.79
N PRO A 94 -13.73 -30.85 -39.09
CA PRO A 94 -13.35 -29.60 -38.44
C PRO A 94 -14.47 -28.56 -38.47
N GLY A 95 -14.78 -28.01 -37.30
CA GLY A 95 -15.86 -27.02 -37.14
C GLY A 95 -17.25 -27.62 -36.95
N ASP A 96 -17.41 -28.95 -37.05
CA ASP A 96 -18.64 -29.61 -36.61
C ASP A 96 -18.89 -29.34 -35.14
N VAL A 97 -20.17 -29.24 -34.79
CA VAL A 97 -20.64 -28.94 -33.45
C VAL A 97 -21.67 -29.98 -33.05
N GLU A 98 -21.50 -30.60 -31.88
CA GLU A 98 -22.48 -31.55 -31.34
C GLU A 98 -22.73 -31.40 -29.85
N ALA A 99 -23.88 -31.91 -29.41
CA ALA A 99 -24.22 -31.99 -28.00
C ALA A 99 -23.39 -33.06 -27.28
N CYS A 100 -23.02 -32.78 -26.04
CA CYS A 100 -22.27 -33.69 -25.18
C CYS A 100 -22.74 -33.58 -23.72
N GLU A 101 -22.38 -34.57 -22.90
CA GLU A 101 -22.57 -34.51 -21.45
C GLU A 101 -21.21 -34.43 -20.75
N SER A 102 -21.16 -33.63 -19.69
CA SER A 102 -20.00 -33.44 -18.81
C SER A 102 -20.40 -33.58 -17.35
N ALA A 103 -19.43 -33.53 -16.43
CA ALA A 103 -19.71 -33.46 -14.99
C ALA A 103 -20.53 -32.22 -14.62
N CYS A 104 -20.40 -31.14 -15.41
CA CYS A 104 -21.11 -29.87 -15.28
C CYS A 104 -22.49 -29.88 -15.97
N GLY A 105 -22.89 -31.00 -16.58
CA GLY A 105 -24.17 -31.14 -17.28
C GLY A 105 -24.05 -31.04 -18.81
N PRO A 106 -25.17 -30.72 -19.50
CA PRO A 106 -25.23 -30.72 -20.96
C PRO A 106 -24.42 -29.57 -21.56
N GLY A 107 -23.71 -29.87 -22.64
CA GLY A 107 -22.81 -28.95 -23.29
C GLY A 107 -22.72 -29.17 -24.78
N VAL A 108 -21.75 -28.47 -25.37
CA VAL A 108 -21.43 -28.52 -26.78
C VAL A 108 -19.93 -28.73 -26.93
N ARG A 109 -19.54 -29.59 -27.88
CA ARG A 109 -18.15 -29.78 -28.28
C ARG A 109 -17.99 -29.50 -29.77
N THR A 110 -16.84 -28.95 -30.12
CA THR A 110 -16.47 -28.64 -31.50
C THR A 110 -15.42 -29.65 -31.95
N CYS A 111 -15.48 -30.04 -33.21
CA CYS A 111 -14.44 -30.87 -33.79
C CYS A 111 -13.22 -30.01 -34.13
N SER A 112 -12.07 -30.42 -33.60
CA SER A 112 -10.80 -29.73 -33.84
C SER A 112 -10.30 -29.92 -35.28
N PRO A 113 -9.31 -29.13 -35.74
CA PRO A 113 -8.68 -29.29 -37.06
C PRO A 113 -7.96 -30.62 -37.30
N ILE A 114 -7.83 -31.47 -36.28
CA ILE A 114 -7.24 -32.82 -36.39
C ILE A 114 -8.29 -33.93 -36.29
N CYS A 115 -9.57 -33.59 -36.44
CA CYS A 115 -10.71 -34.52 -36.48
C CYS A 115 -10.89 -35.34 -35.19
N THR A 116 -10.54 -34.70 -34.09
CA THR A 116 -10.90 -35.15 -32.74
C THR A 116 -11.84 -34.14 -32.12
N TRP A 117 -12.85 -34.64 -31.40
CA TRP A 117 -13.70 -33.80 -30.57
C TRP A 117 -12.89 -33.12 -29.47
N ASP A 118 -13.08 -31.82 -29.30
CA ASP A 118 -12.58 -31.08 -28.15
C ASP A 118 -13.32 -31.49 -26.86
N THR A 119 -12.87 -30.93 -25.73
CA THR A 119 -13.57 -31.09 -24.45
C THR A 119 -15.00 -30.55 -24.54
N CYS A 120 -15.92 -31.23 -23.85
CA CYS A 120 -17.31 -30.78 -23.75
C CYS A 120 -17.35 -29.46 -22.95
N ARG A 121 -17.77 -28.37 -23.59
CA ARG A 121 -18.00 -27.10 -22.90
C ARG A 121 -19.45 -27.05 -22.45
N SER A 122 -19.69 -26.94 -21.15
CA SER A 122 -21.04 -26.90 -20.61
C SER A 122 -21.78 -25.65 -21.11
N SER A 123 -23.10 -25.75 -21.19
CA SER A 123 -23.99 -24.58 -21.37
C SER A 123 -24.60 -24.11 -20.05
N ALA A 124 -24.19 -24.72 -18.93
CA ALA A 124 -24.54 -24.26 -17.60
C ALA A 124 -24.09 -22.82 -17.37
N VAL A 125 -24.83 -22.11 -16.52
CA VAL A 125 -24.49 -20.75 -16.11
C VAL A 125 -23.78 -20.85 -14.78
N GLU A 126 -22.63 -20.17 -14.68
CA GLU A 126 -21.90 -19.99 -13.42
C GLU A 126 -22.84 -19.48 -12.32
N SER A 127 -22.88 -20.19 -11.20
CA SER A 127 -23.53 -19.74 -9.98
C SER A 127 -22.46 -19.36 -8.97
N CYS A 128 -22.68 -18.29 -8.21
CA CYS A 128 -21.76 -17.90 -7.15
C CYS A 128 -21.78 -18.94 -6.00
N ASN A 129 -20.93 -19.96 -6.08
CA ASN A 129 -20.93 -21.10 -5.17
C ASN A 129 -19.52 -21.64 -4.87
N GLY A 130 -18.47 -21.10 -5.50
CA GLY A 130 -17.08 -21.55 -5.31
C GLY A 130 -16.69 -22.76 -6.16
N LEU A 131 -17.54 -23.15 -7.12
CA LEU A 131 -17.35 -24.25 -8.06
C LEU A 131 -17.27 -23.71 -9.48
N ASP A 132 -16.74 -24.54 -10.37
CA ASP A 132 -16.76 -24.33 -11.82
C ASP A 132 -18.00 -25.08 -12.35
N ASP A 133 -19.11 -24.36 -12.54
CA ASP A 133 -20.40 -24.92 -12.93
C ASP A 133 -20.50 -25.09 -14.46
N ASP A 134 -19.70 -24.37 -15.24
CA ASP A 134 -19.68 -24.37 -16.69
C ASP A 134 -18.48 -25.14 -17.30
N CYS A 135 -17.63 -25.70 -16.44
CA CYS A 135 -16.44 -26.46 -16.80
C CYS A 135 -15.45 -25.64 -17.68
N SER A 136 -15.41 -24.32 -17.50
CA SER A 136 -14.44 -23.43 -18.16
C SER A 136 -13.01 -23.59 -17.63
N GLY A 137 -12.86 -24.23 -16.47
CA GLY A 137 -11.60 -24.38 -15.73
C GLY A 137 -11.39 -23.32 -14.65
N ARG A 138 -12.41 -22.50 -14.36
CA ARG A 138 -12.38 -21.44 -13.36
C ARG A 138 -13.69 -21.45 -12.57
N ALA A 139 -13.61 -21.24 -11.27
CA ALA A 139 -14.79 -21.12 -10.43
C ALA A 139 -15.28 -19.66 -10.42
N ASP A 140 -16.61 -19.48 -10.42
CA ASP A 140 -17.29 -18.19 -10.30
C ASP A 140 -16.75 -17.11 -11.28
N ASP A 141 -16.49 -17.47 -12.54
CA ASP A 141 -15.97 -16.54 -13.56
C ASP A 141 -17.06 -16.00 -14.50
N GLY A 142 -18.32 -16.16 -14.10
CA GLY A 142 -19.49 -15.65 -14.80
C GLY A 142 -19.53 -14.13 -14.93
N ALA A 143 -20.36 -13.64 -15.85
CA ALA A 143 -20.52 -12.20 -16.08
C ALA A 143 -21.03 -11.47 -14.81
N GLY A 144 -20.25 -10.50 -14.34
CA GLY A 144 -20.57 -9.72 -13.14
C GLY A 144 -20.04 -10.32 -11.83
N MET A 145 -19.35 -11.46 -11.89
CA MET A 145 -18.59 -12.01 -10.77
C MET A 145 -17.19 -11.39 -10.76
N GLU A 146 -16.80 -10.86 -9.61
CA GLU A 146 -15.51 -10.20 -9.41
C GLU A 146 -14.50 -11.12 -8.71
N CYS A 147 -14.99 -12.17 -8.05
CA CYS A 147 -14.22 -13.03 -7.16
C CYS A 147 -14.92 -14.38 -6.92
N VAL A 148 -14.14 -15.35 -6.42
CA VAL A 148 -14.62 -16.69 -6.03
C VAL A 148 -15.33 -16.62 -4.68
N ALA A 149 -16.51 -17.21 -4.56
CA ALA A 149 -17.39 -17.19 -3.40
C ALA A 149 -16.63 -17.55 -2.11
N GLY A 150 -16.58 -16.60 -1.16
CA GLY A 150 -15.93 -16.81 0.13
C GLY A 150 -14.39 -16.81 0.09
N MET A 151 -13.78 -16.50 -1.04
CA MET A 151 -12.35 -16.22 -1.12
C MET A 151 -12.00 -14.98 -0.28
N GLU A 152 -10.83 -15.00 0.33
CA GLU A 152 -10.29 -13.86 1.08
C GLU A 152 -9.06 -13.29 0.38
N GLU A 153 -8.91 -11.97 0.42
CA GLU A 153 -7.68 -11.33 -0.04
C GLU A 153 -7.28 -10.10 0.78
N PRO A 154 -6.00 -9.70 0.72
CA PRO A 154 -5.54 -8.47 1.36
C PRO A 154 -6.15 -7.23 0.70
N CYS A 155 -6.54 -6.25 1.51
CA CYS A 155 -7.10 -4.99 1.04
C CYS A 155 -6.63 -3.79 1.88
N GLY A 156 -7.01 -2.59 1.40
CA GLY A 156 -6.71 -1.34 2.08
C GLY A 156 -5.24 -0.91 1.96
N ALA A 157 -4.90 0.19 2.62
CA ALA A 157 -3.53 0.67 2.66
C ALA A 157 -2.59 -0.38 3.28
N CYS A 158 -1.44 -0.58 2.63
CA CYS A 158 -0.40 -1.54 3.02
C CYS A 158 -0.86 -3.01 3.13
N HIS A 159 -1.96 -3.41 2.47
CA HIS A 159 -2.45 -4.79 2.46
C HIS A 159 -2.67 -5.40 3.86
N ARG A 160 -3.01 -4.56 4.85
CA ARG A 160 -3.23 -5.00 6.24
C ARG A 160 -4.67 -5.39 6.53
N GLY A 161 -5.62 -4.90 5.74
CA GLY A 161 -7.01 -5.34 5.82
C GLY A 161 -7.22 -6.66 5.09
N THR A 162 -8.33 -7.31 5.39
CA THR A 162 -8.82 -8.47 4.65
C THR A 162 -10.22 -8.20 4.16
N ARG A 163 -10.50 -8.52 2.90
CA ARG A 163 -11.86 -8.52 2.36
C ARG A 163 -12.23 -9.94 1.95
N VAL A 164 -13.51 -10.25 2.10
CA VAL A 164 -14.08 -11.54 1.76
C VAL A 164 -15.02 -11.35 0.59
N CYS A 165 -14.94 -12.23 -0.39
CA CYS A 165 -15.87 -12.28 -1.50
C CYS A 165 -17.24 -12.74 -0.99
N ASP A 166 -18.28 -11.98 -1.30
CA ASP A 166 -19.64 -12.34 -0.91
C ASP A 166 -20.05 -13.66 -1.56
N ARG A 167 -20.58 -14.60 -0.77
CA ARG A 167 -20.94 -15.96 -1.24
C ARG A 167 -22.22 -16.02 -2.07
N THR A 168 -22.91 -14.90 -2.25
CA THR A 168 -24.19 -14.82 -2.94
C THR A 168 -24.06 -13.98 -4.21
N THR A 169 -23.29 -12.89 -4.13
CA THR A 169 -23.14 -11.95 -5.24
C THR A 169 -21.79 -12.05 -5.95
N CYS A 170 -20.80 -12.76 -5.39
CA CYS A 170 -19.45 -12.87 -5.92
C CYS A 170 -18.82 -11.49 -6.19
N THR A 171 -19.12 -10.54 -5.30
CA THR A 171 -18.55 -9.20 -5.27
C THR A 171 -17.72 -9.03 -4.00
N TRP A 172 -16.68 -8.21 -4.06
CA TRP A 172 -15.86 -7.96 -2.89
C TRP A 172 -16.64 -7.23 -1.79
N GLY A 173 -16.60 -7.77 -0.57
CA GLY A 173 -17.09 -7.08 0.62
C GLY A 173 -16.25 -5.86 1.00
N ALA A 174 -16.72 -5.12 1.99
CA ALA A 174 -15.96 -4.02 2.59
C ALA A 174 -14.63 -4.54 3.18
N CYS A 175 -13.59 -3.71 3.11
CA CYS A 175 -12.30 -4.04 3.69
C CYS A 175 -12.38 -4.04 5.22
N ALA A 176 -12.18 -5.20 5.85
CA ALA A 176 -12.12 -5.32 7.30
C ALA A 176 -10.68 -5.09 7.76
N MET A 177 -10.45 -4.00 8.50
CA MET A 177 -9.14 -3.69 9.06
C MET A 177 -8.94 -4.45 10.39
N PRO A 178 -7.71 -4.96 10.67
CA PRO A 178 -7.41 -5.57 11.95
C PRO A 178 -7.50 -4.54 13.08
N ALA A 179 -8.07 -4.94 14.23
CA ALA A 179 -8.11 -4.10 15.42
C ALA A 179 -6.69 -4.00 16.04
N GLY A 180 -6.11 -2.80 16.11
CA GLY A 180 -4.78 -2.59 16.72
C GLY A 180 -4.08 -1.32 16.25
N ASP A 181 -2.75 -1.23 16.46
CA ASP A 181 -1.84 -0.13 16.08
C ASP A 181 -1.73 0.12 14.56
N ALA A 182 -2.57 -0.52 13.73
CA ALA A 182 -2.62 -0.24 12.30
C ALA A 182 -3.14 1.19 12.08
N CYS A 183 -2.53 1.89 11.14
CA CYS A 183 -2.85 3.27 10.82
C CYS A 183 -2.90 3.48 9.31
N GLU A 184 -3.65 4.49 8.88
CA GLU A 184 -3.70 4.90 7.48
C GLU A 184 -2.55 5.89 7.21
N PRO A 185 -1.74 5.71 6.16
CA PRO A 185 -0.59 6.58 5.87
C PRO A 185 -0.97 8.07 5.86
N GLY A 186 -0.19 8.90 6.56
CA GLY A 186 -0.42 10.33 6.69
C GLY A 186 -1.41 10.74 7.78
N THR A 187 -2.15 9.80 8.39
CA THR A 187 -2.96 10.12 9.57
C THR A 187 -2.08 10.39 10.78
N THR A 188 -2.56 11.25 11.68
CA THR A 188 -1.89 11.57 12.94
C THR A 188 -2.73 11.12 14.12
N GLN A 189 -2.07 10.76 15.22
CA GLN A 189 -2.76 10.52 16.48
C GLN A 189 -1.91 11.02 17.66
N PRO A 190 -2.53 11.34 18.80
CA PRO A 190 -1.79 11.67 20.00
C PRO A 190 -0.98 10.47 20.49
N CYS A 191 0.17 10.73 21.09
CA CYS A 191 1.02 9.73 21.70
C CYS A 191 1.56 10.23 23.04
N THR A 192 1.68 9.30 23.98
CA THR A 192 2.30 9.48 25.30
C THR A 192 3.05 8.19 25.66
N PRO A 193 4.14 8.24 26.44
CA PRO A 193 4.73 9.40 27.09
C PRO A 193 5.93 9.97 26.32
N LEU A 194 5.90 11.27 26.01
CA LEU A 194 7.14 12.03 25.89
C LEU A 194 7.43 12.66 27.25
N VAL A 195 8.71 12.81 27.60
CA VAL A 195 9.16 13.53 28.81
C VAL A 195 8.54 14.94 28.88
N CYS A 196 8.15 15.48 27.72
CA CYS A 196 7.60 16.82 27.51
C CYS A 196 6.07 16.94 27.39
N GLY A 197 5.31 15.90 27.69
CA GLY A 197 3.84 15.93 27.60
C GLY A 197 3.29 15.22 26.35
N PRO A 198 2.11 15.63 25.83
CA PRO A 198 1.53 15.01 24.65
C PRO A 198 2.37 15.34 23.41
N GLY A 199 2.49 14.36 22.52
CA GLY A 199 2.94 14.57 21.15
C GLY A 199 1.95 13.98 20.16
N HIS A 200 2.26 14.10 18.88
CA HIS A 200 1.60 13.36 17.81
C HIS A 200 2.60 12.47 17.09
N ARG A 201 2.12 11.32 16.61
CA ARG A 201 2.86 10.46 15.69
C ARG A 201 2.11 10.38 14.38
N THR A 202 2.84 10.44 13.28
CA THR A 202 2.29 10.32 11.93
C THR A 202 2.43 8.88 11.45
N CYS A 203 1.41 8.36 10.81
CA CYS A 203 1.46 7.05 10.18
C CYS A 203 2.35 7.10 8.94
N LEU A 204 3.36 6.23 8.89
CA LEU A 204 4.30 6.14 7.78
C LEU A 204 3.71 5.36 6.59
N PRO A 205 4.32 5.44 5.39
CA PRO A 205 3.85 4.70 4.20
C PRO A 205 3.83 3.17 4.34
N ASP A 206 4.51 2.62 5.34
CA ASP A 206 4.52 1.19 5.70
C ASP A 206 3.48 0.83 6.78
N CYS A 207 2.54 1.75 7.04
CA CYS A 207 1.41 1.59 7.98
C CYS A 207 1.85 1.18 9.39
N ARG A 208 2.99 1.69 9.82
CA ARG A 208 3.37 1.75 11.24
C ARG A 208 3.34 3.21 11.68
N TRP A 209 3.00 3.41 12.94
CA TRP A 209 3.21 4.70 13.55
C TRP A 209 4.70 5.03 13.57
N GLY A 210 5.03 6.23 13.11
CA GLY A 210 6.35 6.80 13.28
C GLY A 210 6.66 7.07 14.75
N GLU A 211 7.83 7.65 14.98
CA GLU A 211 8.22 8.13 16.30
C GLU A 211 7.24 9.22 16.79
N CYS A 212 7.13 9.35 18.11
CA CYS A 212 6.28 10.36 18.71
C CYS A 212 6.99 11.72 18.64
N GLU A 213 6.41 12.66 17.91
CA GLU A 213 6.90 14.04 17.79
C GLU A 213 6.14 14.93 18.79
N PRO A 214 6.83 15.68 19.66
CA PRO A 214 6.18 16.60 20.61
C PRO A 214 5.50 17.80 19.94
N ASP A 215 4.33 18.20 20.45
CA ASP A 215 3.52 19.30 19.88
C ASP A 215 4.03 20.69 20.22
N VAL A 216 4.76 20.77 21.33
CA VAL A 216 5.22 22.03 21.91
C VAL A 216 6.69 21.86 22.24
N ASN A 217 7.54 21.92 21.21
CA ASN A 217 8.97 22.03 21.41
C ASN A 217 9.38 23.49 21.50
N GLU A 218 9.23 24.10 22.68
CA GLU A 218 10.10 25.24 22.97
C GLU A 218 11.51 24.77 23.32
N CYS A 219 11.68 23.63 24.01
CA CYS A 219 13.00 23.09 24.41
C CYS A 219 13.00 21.64 24.92
N SER A 220 14.20 21.03 25.01
CA SER A 220 14.42 19.72 25.66
C SER A 220 14.85 19.89 27.13
N PRO A 221 14.34 19.12 28.11
CA PRO A 221 14.64 19.31 29.53
C PRO A 221 16.14 19.35 29.83
N GLY A 222 16.57 20.31 30.64
CA GLY A 222 17.97 20.49 31.02
C GLY A 222 18.86 21.13 29.95
N THR A 223 18.35 21.37 28.73
CA THR A 223 19.04 22.24 27.78
C THR A 223 19.02 23.68 28.27
N THR A 224 20.10 24.40 27.99
CA THR A 224 20.24 25.81 28.31
C THR A 224 20.39 26.62 27.04
N ARG A 225 19.78 27.79 26.98
CA ARG A 225 20.03 28.78 25.92
C ARG A 225 20.36 30.13 26.52
N ILE A 226 21.09 30.94 25.75
CA ILE A 226 21.24 32.35 26.04
C ILE A 226 19.92 33.04 25.71
N CYS A 227 19.48 33.92 26.60
CA CYS A 227 18.35 34.80 26.43
C CYS A 227 18.83 36.24 26.57
N ASP A 228 18.26 37.13 25.77
CA ASP A 228 18.47 38.56 25.96
C ASP A 228 17.56 39.02 27.11
N GLY A 229 18.15 39.56 28.18
CA GLY A 229 17.39 40.25 29.21
C GLY A 229 16.72 41.50 28.63
N PRO A 230 15.78 42.14 29.37
CA PRO A 230 15.27 43.45 28.97
C PRO A 230 16.48 44.38 28.71
N ASP A 231 16.41 45.16 27.62
CA ASP A 231 17.45 45.79 26.74
C ASP A 231 18.75 46.37 27.35
N TRP A 232 19.01 46.19 28.63
CA TRP A 232 20.02 46.88 29.42
C TRP A 232 20.69 46.03 30.52
N CYS A 233 20.22 44.79 30.81
CA CYS A 233 20.79 43.92 31.86
C CYS A 233 21.74 42.80 31.37
N GLY A 234 22.12 42.79 30.09
CA GLY A 234 23.02 41.77 29.54
C GLY A 234 22.33 40.43 29.21
N GLN A 235 23.15 39.45 28.82
CA GLN A 235 22.69 38.11 28.44
C GLN A 235 22.46 37.24 29.68
N GLY A 236 21.31 36.57 29.74
CA GLY A 236 21.00 35.55 30.75
C GLY A 236 21.01 34.14 30.18
N VAL A 237 20.71 33.17 31.05
CA VAL A 237 20.54 31.77 30.68
C VAL A 237 19.12 31.33 31.04
N GLN A 238 18.40 30.76 30.08
CA GLN A 238 17.19 29.98 30.36
C GLN A 238 17.55 28.51 30.40
N THR A 239 16.99 27.79 31.38
CA THR A 239 17.06 26.32 31.44
C THR A 239 15.69 25.77 31.13
N CYS A 240 15.64 24.76 30.26
CA CYS A 240 14.39 24.08 29.96
C CYS A 240 13.94 23.23 31.14
N GLY A 241 12.72 23.48 31.62
CA GLY A 241 12.10 22.73 32.72
C GLY A 241 11.67 21.32 32.32
N GLY A 242 11.25 20.52 33.32
CA GLY A 242 10.65 19.21 33.10
C GLY A 242 9.27 19.26 32.42
N ASP A 243 8.67 20.45 32.35
CA ASP A 243 7.47 20.79 31.58
C ASP A 243 7.77 21.27 30.15
N CYS A 244 9.05 21.19 29.74
CA CYS A 244 9.54 21.55 28.40
C CYS A 244 9.22 22.98 27.97
N ARG A 245 9.18 23.88 28.96
CA ARG A 245 9.14 25.32 28.78
C ARG A 245 10.46 25.91 29.24
N TRP A 246 10.88 26.98 28.57
CA TRP A 246 12.01 27.76 29.05
C TRP A 246 11.67 28.38 30.41
N SER A 247 12.56 28.24 31.38
CA SER A 247 12.50 29.04 32.59
C SER A 247 12.48 30.54 32.23
N PRO A 248 12.10 31.42 33.16
CA PRO A 248 12.47 32.82 33.07
C PRO A 248 13.97 32.97 32.80
N CYS A 249 14.35 34.05 32.10
CA CYS A 249 15.74 34.34 31.79
C CYS A 249 16.50 34.62 33.09
N ASP A 250 17.32 33.67 33.56
CA ASP A 250 18.15 33.82 34.75
C ASP A 250 19.47 34.48 34.32
N GLY A 251 19.55 35.80 34.52
CA GLY A 251 20.56 36.62 33.87
C GLY A 251 20.82 37.98 34.49
N SER A 252 20.36 38.23 35.70
CA SER A 252 20.83 39.38 36.48
C SER A 252 21.14 38.91 37.89
N PRO A 253 22.28 39.30 38.47
CA PRO A 253 22.58 38.96 39.85
C PRO A 253 21.49 39.55 40.78
N PRO A 254 21.39 39.12 42.03
CA PRO A 254 20.43 39.65 43.01
C PRO A 254 20.56 41.16 43.33
N TRP A 255 21.40 41.88 42.60
CA TRP A 255 21.67 43.30 42.76
C TRP A 255 21.00 44.03 41.62
N ASP A 256 19.83 44.59 41.94
CA ASP A 256 19.18 45.73 41.29
C ASP A 256 19.89 46.22 40.03
N CYS A 257 19.38 45.85 38.85
CA CYS A 257 19.69 46.63 37.66
C CYS A 257 19.27 48.12 37.89
N ASP A 258 18.31 48.40 38.77
CA ASP A 258 17.98 49.76 39.27
C ASP A 258 19.16 50.47 39.98
N SER A 259 20.11 49.75 40.58
CA SER A 259 21.17 50.35 41.42
C SER A 259 22.39 50.86 40.63
N MET A 260 22.53 50.49 39.36
CA MET A 260 23.54 51.11 38.48
C MET A 260 23.16 52.53 38.07
N TRP A 261 21.88 52.92 38.20
CA TRP A 261 21.45 54.31 37.98
C TRP A 261 21.83 55.25 39.12
N ASP A 262 22.00 54.73 40.34
CA ASP A 262 22.40 55.53 41.50
C ASP A 262 23.92 55.75 41.61
N SER A 263 24.75 54.95 40.91
CA SER A 263 26.22 55.01 41.04
C SER A 263 26.94 55.76 39.92
N GLN A 264 26.25 56.16 38.85
CA GLN A 264 26.78 57.06 37.81
C GLN A 264 26.40 58.54 37.99
N GLY A 265 26.25 59.00 39.24
CA GLY A 265 26.43 60.42 39.55
C GLY A 265 25.31 61.37 39.12
N CYS A 266 24.08 60.91 38.94
CA CYS A 266 22.93 61.81 38.93
C CYS A 266 22.54 62.16 40.37
N GLU A 267 23.32 63.03 41.01
CA GLU A 267 22.94 63.62 42.29
C GLU A 267 21.59 64.33 42.15
N ARG A 268 20.67 63.97 43.04
CA ARG A 268 19.40 64.66 43.24
C ARG A 268 19.69 66.07 43.79
N TYR A 269 19.92 67.05 42.90
CA TYR A 269 19.96 68.45 43.33
C TYR A 269 18.57 68.86 43.86
N PRO A 270 18.46 69.35 45.11
CA PRO A 270 17.19 69.85 45.63
C PRO A 270 16.86 71.17 44.91
N GLY A 271 16.04 71.09 43.86
CA GLY A 271 15.57 72.26 43.10
C GLY A 271 14.95 71.96 41.74
N CYS A 272 15.31 70.86 41.08
CA CYS A 272 14.79 70.54 39.75
C CYS A 272 13.62 69.56 39.84
N TRP A 273 12.40 70.09 39.99
CA TRP A 273 11.19 69.29 39.81
C TRP A 273 10.82 69.23 38.33
N GLY A 274 10.94 68.03 37.76
CA GLY A 274 10.37 67.66 36.47
C GLY A 274 11.30 67.91 35.30
N PHE A 275 11.96 66.86 34.81
CA PHE A 275 11.78 66.32 33.47
C PHE A 275 12.42 64.92 33.43
N ARG A 276 11.64 63.92 33.03
CA ARG A 276 12.14 62.58 32.67
C ARG A 276 12.25 62.54 31.15
N SER A 277 13.45 62.43 30.63
CA SER A 277 13.76 61.69 29.39
C SER A 277 15.27 61.69 29.17
N CYS A 278 15.90 60.53 29.31
CA CYS A 278 17.20 60.26 28.71
C CYS A 278 16.93 59.60 27.36
N ASP A 279 16.78 60.41 26.32
CA ASP A 279 16.93 59.93 24.96
C ASP A 279 17.99 60.77 24.26
N ARG A 280 19.08 60.07 23.93
CA ARG A 280 20.24 60.41 23.08
C ARG A 280 20.28 61.85 22.55
N GLY A 281 21.08 62.68 23.21
CA GLY A 281 21.58 63.95 22.67
C GLY A 281 22.13 64.84 23.78
N CYS A 282 23.43 65.11 23.77
CA CYS A 282 24.03 66.09 24.67
C CYS A 282 23.41 67.47 24.39
N HIS A 283 22.72 68.07 25.36
CA HIS A 283 22.20 69.44 25.24
C HIS A 283 22.97 70.40 26.14
N TRP A 284 23.39 71.54 25.58
CA TRP A 284 24.07 72.61 26.32
C TRP A 284 23.05 73.43 27.11
N SER A 285 23.18 73.46 28.44
CA SER A 285 22.37 74.34 29.29
C SER A 285 23.07 75.70 29.49
N PRO A 286 22.43 76.83 29.12
CA PRO A 286 23.01 78.16 29.28
C PRO A 286 23.17 78.57 30.75
N GLU A 287 22.43 77.96 31.67
CA GLU A 287 22.40 78.36 33.09
C GLU A 287 23.57 77.76 33.89
N CYS A 288 24.15 76.65 33.43
CA CYS A 288 25.21 75.93 34.13
C CYS A 288 26.59 75.97 33.44
N HIS A 289 26.68 76.54 32.24
CA HIS A 289 27.94 76.73 31.49
C HIS A 289 28.85 75.47 31.41
N ARG A 290 28.28 74.26 31.34
CA ARG A 290 29.00 73.01 31.06
C ARG A 290 28.18 72.08 30.17
N LEU A 291 28.88 71.34 29.30
CA LEU A 291 28.31 70.22 28.57
C LEU A 291 28.23 69.00 29.50
N TYR A 292 27.10 68.32 29.49
CA TYR A 292 26.93 67.01 30.10
C TYR A 292 26.53 66.02 29.01
N CYS A 293 27.21 64.88 29.00
CA CYS A 293 26.93 63.74 28.15
C CYS A 293 26.13 62.70 28.92
#